data_AF-A0A0A7KG89-F1
#
_entry.id   AF-A0A0A7KG89-F1
#
_cell.length_a   1.000
_cell.length_b   1.000
_cell.length_c   1.000
_cell.angle_alpha   90.00
_cell.angle_beta   90.00
_cell.angle_gamma   90.00
#
_symmetry.space_group_name_H-M   'P 1'
#
loop_
_entity.id
_entity.type
_entity.pdbx_description
1 polymer ?
#
loop_
_entity_poly.entity_id
_entity_poly.type
_entity_poly.pdbx_seq_one_letter_code
_entity_poly.pdbx_strand_id
1 'polypeptide(L)'
;MRTVVLGPATLPEARGTVLTLNRRAAARLGASAQRLDAFARRLVLDTGQDIAPATLAQRLLTCAVRDALGVPDPGLVARSLGGPLRELLRGSADLEALRADPSPQVRRLAVAAAAYRAAQLAVPQLLSVFRYVRLSADELLLIDAAAVRRRARPALDGPPVLRGQPRRSPQPGDVLVAGGA
;
A
#
# COMPACT_ATOMS: atom_id res chain seq x y z
N MET A 1 -28.16 -6.91 4.25
CA MET A 1 -28.16 -6.11 3.02
C MET A 1 -28.22 -4.63 3.41
N ARG A 2 -27.29 -3.78 2.94
CA ARG A 2 -27.31 -2.33 3.24
C ARG A 2 -27.48 -1.57 1.93
N THR A 3 -28.52 -0.76 1.83
CA THR A 3 -28.86 0.02 0.64
C THR A 3 -28.25 1.42 0.76
N VAL A 4 -27.46 1.83 -0.22
CA VAL A 4 -26.92 3.20 -0.34
C VAL A 4 -27.73 3.91 -1.43
N VAL A 5 -28.46 4.96 -1.05
CA VAL A 5 -29.24 5.78 -2.00
C VAL A 5 -28.45 7.04 -2.31
N LEU A 6 -28.08 7.21 -3.58
CA LEU A 6 -27.52 8.45 -4.12
C LEU A 6 -28.62 9.11 -4.95
N GLY A 7 -29.25 10.17 -4.44
CA GLY A 7 -30.41 10.80 -5.06
C GLY A 7 -30.35 12.33 -5.09
N PRO A 8 -30.92 12.97 -6.12
CA PRO A 8 -30.97 14.43 -6.23
C PRO A 8 -32.12 15.00 -5.37
N ALA A 9 -31.75 15.73 -4.32
CA ALA A 9 -32.54 16.73 -3.56
C ALA A 9 -33.91 16.38 -2.94
N THR A 10 -34.68 15.40 -3.42
CA THR A 10 -35.92 14.95 -2.78
C THR A 10 -35.66 13.68 -1.99
N LEU A 11 -35.71 13.82 -0.66
CA LEU A 11 -35.26 12.78 0.25
C LEU A 11 -36.46 12.00 0.79
N PRO A 12 -36.59 10.69 0.50
CA PRO A 12 -37.48 9.83 1.28
C PRO A 12 -37.07 9.88 2.76
N GLU A 13 -38.01 9.69 3.69
CA GLU A 13 -37.72 9.61 5.13
C GLU A 13 -36.57 8.62 5.38
N ALA A 14 -35.37 9.14 5.61
CA ALA A 14 -34.19 8.32 5.82
C ALA A 14 -34.07 8.01 7.31
N ARG A 15 -34.72 6.94 7.77
CA ARG A 15 -34.47 6.44 9.13
C ARG A 15 -33.08 5.80 9.18
N GLY A 16 -32.16 6.37 9.98
CA GLY A 16 -30.83 5.80 10.22
C GLY A 16 -29.68 6.79 10.21
N THR A 17 -28.56 6.40 9.57
CA THR A 17 -27.33 7.20 9.46
C THR A 17 -27.12 7.67 8.04
N VAL A 18 -26.91 8.98 7.84
CA VAL A 18 -26.63 9.60 6.54
C VAL A 18 -25.16 10.01 6.48
N LEU A 19 -24.49 9.64 5.39
CA LEU A 19 -23.10 10.07 5.15
C LEU A 19 -23.08 11.52 4.66
N THR A 20 -22.78 12.45 5.57
CA THR A 20 -22.75 13.89 5.26
C THR A 20 -21.89 14.65 6.25
N LEU A 21 -21.31 15.76 5.78
CA LEU A 21 -20.68 16.76 6.66
C LEU A 21 -21.72 17.73 7.24
N ASN A 22 -22.91 17.84 6.60
CA ASN A 22 -23.94 18.78 7.01
C ASN A 22 -24.90 18.13 8.02
N ARG A 23 -24.62 18.33 9.31
CA ARG A 23 -25.46 17.82 10.41
C ARG A 23 -26.90 18.32 10.36
N ARG A 24 -27.12 19.55 9.89
CA ARG A 24 -28.47 20.14 9.77
C ARG A 24 -29.27 19.44 8.67
N ALA A 25 -28.62 19.11 7.55
CA ALA A 25 -29.27 18.35 6.48
C ALA A 25 -29.70 16.96 6.96
N ALA A 26 -28.85 16.24 7.71
CA ALA A 26 -29.23 14.95 8.29
C ALA A 26 -30.38 15.07 9.30
N ALA A 27 -30.36 16.10 10.15
CA ALA A 27 -31.42 16.31 11.15
C ALA A 27 -32.79 16.56 10.50
N ARG A 28 -32.86 17.31 9.39
CA ARG A 28 -34.10 17.50 8.61
C ARG A 28 -34.66 16.19 8.03
N LEU A 29 -33.83 15.15 7.93
CA LEU A 29 -34.21 13.82 7.45
C LEU A 29 -34.56 12.85 8.57
N GLY A 30 -34.53 13.29 9.83
CA GLY A 30 -34.66 12.39 10.98
C GLY A 30 -33.49 11.42 11.12
N ALA A 31 -32.31 11.75 10.56
CA ALA A 31 -31.15 10.88 10.52
C ALA A 31 -29.97 11.45 11.33
N SER A 32 -29.09 10.55 11.79
CA SER A 32 -27.79 10.94 12.34
C SER A 32 -26.78 11.18 11.23
N ALA A 33 -26.04 12.29 11.28
CA ALA A 33 -24.93 12.54 10.35
C ALA A 33 -23.70 11.71 10.73
N GLN A 34 -23.11 11.02 9.77
CA GLN A 34 -21.81 10.40 9.89
C GLN A 34 -20.87 10.93 8.81
N ARG A 35 -19.62 11.25 9.19
CA ARG A 35 -18.62 11.67 8.22
C ARG A 35 -18.09 10.47 7.43
N LEU A 36 -17.78 10.68 6.15
CA LEU A 36 -17.28 9.64 5.27
C LEU A 36 -15.95 9.04 5.77
N ASP A 37 -15.04 9.86 6.29
CA ASP A 37 -13.76 9.42 6.84
C ASP A 37 -13.94 8.54 8.09
N ALA A 38 -14.84 8.93 8.99
CA ALA A 38 -15.17 8.12 10.17
C ALA A 38 -15.83 6.78 9.79
N PHE A 39 -16.71 6.80 8.78
CA PHE A 39 -17.34 5.59 8.24
C PHE A 39 -16.30 4.65 7.61
N ALA A 40 -15.45 5.18 6.74
CA ALA A 40 -14.38 4.43 6.08
C ALA A 40 -13.39 3.83 7.10
N ARG A 41 -13.00 4.61 8.11
CA ARG A 41 -12.13 4.13 9.19
C ARG A 41 -12.76 2.95 9.93
N ARG A 42 -14.04 3.04 10.28
CA ARG A 42 -14.76 1.94 10.94
C ARG A 42 -14.76 0.69 10.06
N LEU A 43 -15.09 0.81 8.76
CA LEU A 43 -15.08 -0.33 7.84
C LEU A 43 -13.71 -1.03 7.77
N VAL A 44 -12.62 -0.27 7.72
CA VAL A 44 -11.25 -0.83 7.74
C VAL A 44 -11.01 -1.59 9.04
N LEU A 45 -11.34 -1.00 10.19
CA LEU A 45 -11.15 -1.64 11.51
C LEU A 45 -12.01 -2.89 11.67
N ASP A 46 -13.25 -2.86 11.18
CA ASP A 46 -14.17 -4.01 11.21
C ASP A 46 -13.63 -5.21 10.41
N THR A 47 -12.74 -4.97 9.44
CA THR A 47 -12.06 -6.05 8.67
C THR A 47 -10.81 -6.61 9.37
N GLY A 48 -10.50 -6.15 10.58
CA GLY A 48 -9.26 -6.50 11.29
C GLY A 48 -8.01 -5.84 10.71
N GLN A 49 -8.18 -4.85 9.83
CA GLN A 49 -7.09 -4.03 9.32
C GLN A 49 -6.89 -2.80 10.22
N ASP A 50 -5.70 -2.21 10.18
CA ASP A 50 -5.38 -0.99 10.92
C ASP A 50 -4.92 0.12 9.97
N ILE A 51 -5.07 1.35 10.40
CA ILE A 51 -4.64 2.54 9.67
C ILE A 51 -3.29 2.96 10.23
N ALA A 52 -2.26 2.94 9.38
CA ALA A 52 -0.93 3.36 9.77
C ALA A 52 -0.93 4.79 10.36
N PRO A 53 -0.32 5.00 11.54
CA PRO A 53 -0.17 6.36 12.07
C PRO A 53 0.73 7.18 11.16
N ALA A 54 0.59 8.51 11.20
CA ALA A 54 1.32 9.43 10.31
C ALA A 54 2.84 9.23 10.35
N THR A 55 3.40 8.91 11.53
CA THR A 55 4.83 8.62 11.70
C THR A 55 5.26 7.35 10.99
N LEU A 56 4.46 6.28 11.06
CA LEU A 56 4.74 5.03 10.34
C LEU A 56 4.61 5.24 8.83
N ALA A 57 3.56 5.91 8.39
CA ALA A 57 3.37 6.26 6.98
C ALA A 57 4.57 7.06 6.43
N GLN A 58 5.05 8.06 7.18
CA GLN A 58 6.23 8.83 6.79
C GLN A 58 7.52 7.99 6.75
N ARG A 59 7.70 7.07 7.71
CA ARG A 59 8.84 6.14 7.71
C ARG A 59 8.81 5.22 6.50
N LEU A 60 7.65 4.64 6.21
CA LEU A 60 7.46 3.78 5.04
C LEU A 60 7.72 4.54 3.73
N LEU A 61 7.24 5.78 3.62
CA LEU A 61 7.53 6.62 2.46
C LEU A 61 9.02 6.94 2.34
N THR A 62 9.69 7.22 3.46
CA THR A 62 11.14 7.48 3.48
C THR A 62 11.94 6.26 3.06
N CYS A 63 11.54 5.05 3.49
CA CYS A 63 12.15 3.80 3.01
C CYS A 63 11.89 3.61 1.51
N ALA A 64 10.65 3.76 1.05
CA ALA A 64 10.29 3.63 -0.36
C ALA A 64 11.09 4.58 -1.25
N VAL A 65 11.27 5.84 -0.83
CA VAL A 65 12.07 6.84 -1.56
C VAL A 65 13.55 6.45 -1.58
N ARG A 66 14.10 5.98 -0.46
CA ARG A 66 15.49 5.53 -0.37
C ARG A 66 15.74 4.37 -1.34
N ASP A 67 14.88 3.36 -1.26
CA ASP A 67 15.06 2.10 -1.99
C ASP A 67 14.80 2.28 -3.50
N ALA A 68 13.84 3.12 -3.87
CA ALA A 68 13.42 3.25 -5.26
C ALA A 68 14.13 4.38 -6.02
N LEU A 69 14.54 5.46 -5.35
CA LEU A 69 15.12 6.64 -6.01
C LEU A 69 16.62 6.83 -5.74
N GLY A 70 17.19 6.16 -4.74
CA GLY A 70 18.64 6.23 -4.45
C GLY A 70 19.15 7.65 -4.18
N VAL A 71 18.30 8.53 -3.64
CA VAL A 71 18.62 9.95 -3.42
C VAL A 71 19.44 10.18 -2.13
N PRO A 72 20.29 11.21 -2.06
CA PRO A 72 21.12 11.50 -0.88
C PRO A 72 20.30 11.75 0.40
N ASP A 73 19.19 12.50 0.29
CA ASP A 73 18.34 12.90 1.43
C ASP A 73 16.91 12.34 1.31
N PRO A 74 16.71 11.02 1.51
CA PRO A 74 15.42 10.38 1.27
C PRO A 74 14.31 10.94 2.18
N GLY A 75 14.64 11.38 3.40
CA GLY A 75 13.68 11.99 4.31
C GLY A 75 13.19 13.37 3.86
N LEU A 76 14.05 14.18 3.24
CA LEU A 76 13.64 15.48 2.69
C LEU A 76 12.77 15.28 1.45
N VAL A 77 13.17 14.38 0.55
CA VAL A 77 12.41 14.04 -0.66
C VAL A 77 11.06 13.40 -0.30
N ALA A 78 11.01 12.50 0.68
CA ALA A 78 9.75 11.94 1.16
C ALA A 78 8.78 13.02 1.68
N ARG A 79 9.29 14.02 2.41
CA ARG A 79 8.47 15.15 2.89
C ARG A 79 7.91 15.99 1.75
N SER A 80 8.71 16.27 0.72
CA SER A 80 8.24 17.05 -0.44
C SER A 80 7.24 16.26 -1.30
N LEU A 81 7.39 14.94 -1.40
CA LEU A 81 6.48 14.06 -2.15
C LEU A 81 5.16 13.76 -1.41
N GLY A 82 5.07 13.99 -0.09
CA GLY A 82 3.92 13.57 0.72
C GLY A 82 2.57 14.13 0.27
N GLY A 83 2.53 15.40 -0.18
CA GLY A 83 1.33 16.03 -0.75
C GLY A 83 0.94 15.41 -2.10
N PRO A 84 1.80 15.51 -3.13
CA PRO A 84 1.54 14.94 -4.46
C PRO A 84 1.20 13.44 -4.44
N LEU A 85 1.88 12.66 -3.61
CA LEU A 85 1.64 11.22 -3.48
C LEU A 85 0.25 10.92 -2.90
N ARG A 86 -0.21 11.74 -1.93
CA ARG A 86 -1.56 11.60 -1.37
C ARG A 86 -2.64 11.84 -2.43
N GLU A 87 -2.50 12.89 -3.22
CA GLU A 87 -3.46 13.21 -4.29
C GLU A 87 -3.45 12.14 -5.38
N LEU A 88 -2.27 11.67 -5.78
CA LEU A 88 -2.13 10.58 -6.73
C LEU A 88 -2.83 9.30 -6.25
N LEU A 89 -2.63 8.93 -4.98
CA LEU A 89 -3.24 7.74 -4.39
C LEU A 89 -4.75 7.90 -4.22
N ARG A 90 -5.20 9.10 -3.86
CA ARG A 90 -6.63 9.44 -3.74
C ARG A 90 -7.35 9.33 -5.08
N GLY A 91 -6.70 9.74 -6.17
CA GLY A 91 -7.23 9.67 -7.53
C GLY A 91 -7.19 8.28 -8.16
N SER A 92 -6.61 7.27 -7.49
CA SER A 92 -6.41 5.93 -8.05
C SER A 92 -5.68 5.95 -9.41
N ALA A 93 -4.71 6.85 -9.58
CA ALA A 93 -3.99 6.99 -10.83
C ALA A 93 -3.26 5.70 -11.23
N ASP A 94 -3.18 5.43 -12.54
CA ASP A 94 -2.41 4.32 -13.09
C ASP A 94 -0.91 4.64 -13.00
N LEU A 95 -0.23 3.95 -12.06
CA LEU A 95 1.20 4.15 -11.82
C LEU A 95 2.06 3.68 -12.99
N GLU A 96 1.62 2.68 -13.76
CA GLU A 96 2.38 2.19 -14.91
C GLU A 96 2.30 3.19 -16.06
N ALA A 97 1.13 3.76 -16.31
CA ALA A 97 0.99 4.86 -17.28
C ALA A 97 1.87 6.07 -16.90
N LEU A 98 1.87 6.47 -15.62
CA LEU A 98 2.67 7.60 -15.15
C LEU A 98 4.19 7.34 -15.17
N ARG A 99 4.64 6.08 -15.17
CA ARG A 99 6.06 5.73 -15.38
C ARG A 99 6.53 6.00 -16.80
N ALA A 100 5.62 5.98 -17.78
CA ALA A 100 5.93 6.31 -19.17
C ALA A 100 5.86 7.82 -19.47
N ASP A 101 5.48 8.65 -18.49
CA ASP A 101 5.32 10.09 -18.67
C ASP A 101 6.65 10.78 -19.06
N PRO A 102 6.65 11.75 -20.00
CA PRO A 102 7.88 12.45 -20.41
C PRO A 102 8.53 13.26 -19.29
N SER A 103 7.77 13.70 -18.29
CA SER A 103 8.29 14.46 -17.14
C SER A 103 9.06 13.56 -16.17
N PRO A 104 10.36 13.82 -15.91
CA PRO A 104 11.13 13.07 -14.92
C PRO A 104 10.55 13.15 -13.51
N GLN A 105 9.88 14.26 -13.18
CA GLN A 105 9.24 14.45 -11.87
C GLN A 105 8.02 13.53 -11.70
N VAL A 106 7.21 13.39 -12.76
CA VAL A 106 6.05 12.49 -12.76
C VAL A 106 6.50 11.04 -12.64
N ARG A 107 7.51 10.62 -13.43
CA ARG A 107 8.08 9.27 -13.32
C ARG A 107 8.61 8.97 -11.92
N ARG A 108 9.36 9.91 -11.33
CA ARG A 108 9.87 9.77 -9.95
C ARG A 108 8.74 9.61 -8.94
N LEU A 109 7.68 10.40 -9.05
CA LEU A 109 6.51 10.30 -8.18
C LEU A 109 5.82 8.94 -8.34
N ALA A 110 5.65 8.45 -9.58
CA ALA A 110 5.05 7.16 -9.86
C ALA A 110 5.86 5.98 -9.29
N VAL A 111 7.19 6.03 -9.45
CA VAL A 111 8.12 5.03 -8.88
C VAL A 111 8.04 5.03 -7.35
N ALA A 112 8.10 6.20 -6.71
CA ALA A 112 7.98 6.31 -5.25
C ALA A 112 6.61 5.83 -4.74
N ALA A 113 5.52 6.17 -5.44
CA ALA A 113 4.16 5.73 -5.10
C ALA A 113 4.01 4.20 -5.19
N ALA A 114 4.58 3.58 -6.23
CA ALA A 114 4.56 2.12 -6.39
C ALA A 114 5.35 1.43 -5.28
N ALA A 115 6.56 1.91 -4.97
CA ALA A 115 7.37 1.38 -3.88
C ALA A 115 6.67 1.55 -2.52
N TYR A 116 6.01 2.69 -2.30
CA TYR A 116 5.23 2.93 -1.07
C TYR A 116 4.01 2.01 -0.96
N ARG A 117 3.31 1.71 -2.07
CA ARG A 117 2.22 0.72 -2.08
C ARG A 117 2.73 -0.69 -1.76
N ALA A 118 3.83 -1.09 -2.38
CA ALA A 118 4.46 -2.39 -2.11
C ALA A 118 4.88 -2.49 -0.63
N ALA A 119 5.47 -1.43 -0.08
CA ALA A 119 5.88 -1.38 1.32
C ALA A 119 4.67 -1.55 2.28
N GLN A 120 3.52 -0.92 2.00
CA GLN A 120 2.30 -1.07 2.81
C GLN A 120 1.78 -2.52 2.82
N LEU A 121 1.88 -3.23 1.70
CA LEU A 121 1.48 -4.64 1.58
C LEU A 121 2.49 -5.59 2.26
N ALA A 122 3.75 -5.18 2.30
CA ALA A 122 4.85 -5.96 2.85
C ALA A 122 5.06 -5.75 4.36
N VAL A 123 4.42 -4.75 5.00
CA VAL A 123 4.53 -4.58 6.45
C VAL A 123 3.89 -5.79 7.13
N PRO A 124 4.66 -6.69 7.79
CA PRO A 124 4.05 -7.59 8.75
C PRO A 124 3.43 -6.68 9.81
N GLN A 125 2.09 -6.68 9.95
CA GLN A 125 1.46 -5.97 11.06
C GLN A 125 2.07 -6.52 12.34
N LEU A 126 3.01 -5.75 12.91
CA LEU A 126 3.70 -6.11 14.12
C LEU A 126 2.65 -5.98 15.22
N LEU A 127 2.13 -7.11 15.70
CA LEU A 127 1.21 -7.12 16.84
C LEU A 127 2.03 -6.69 18.06
N SER A 128 2.03 -5.39 18.35
CA SER A 128 2.77 -4.85 19.48
C SER A 128 1.82 -4.73 20.65
N VAL A 129 1.86 -5.70 21.55
CA VAL A 129 1.09 -5.69 22.80
C VAL A 129 1.86 -4.84 23.81
N PHE A 130 1.33 -3.65 24.14
CA PHE A 130 1.93 -2.77 25.14
C PHE A 130 0.99 -2.59 26.34
N ARG A 131 1.57 -2.54 27.55
CA ARG A 131 0.91 -2.26 28.84
C ARG A 131 -0.06 -3.32 29.39
N TYR A 132 0.06 -4.58 29.00
CA TYR A 132 -0.56 -5.67 29.75
C TYR A 132 0.36 -6.10 30.90
N VAL A 133 -0.12 -5.97 32.15
CA VAL A 133 0.64 -6.36 33.35
C VAL A 133 0.67 -7.88 33.52
N ARG A 134 -0.40 -8.56 33.10
CA ARG A 134 -0.50 -10.02 32.94
C ARG A 134 -1.45 -10.32 31.79
N LEU A 135 -1.11 -11.33 30.98
CA LEU A 135 -2.02 -11.94 30.02
C LEU A 135 -2.54 -13.25 30.63
N SER A 136 -3.83 -13.50 30.51
CA SER A 136 -4.42 -14.79 30.83
C SER A 136 -4.00 -15.86 29.83
N ALA A 137 -4.19 -17.13 30.18
CA ALA A 137 -3.85 -18.25 29.30
C ALA A 137 -4.62 -18.19 27.96
N ASP A 138 -5.88 -17.75 27.99
CA ASP A 138 -6.72 -17.63 26.79
C ASP A 138 -6.27 -16.50 25.87
N GLU A 139 -5.80 -15.38 26.44
CA GLU A 139 -5.25 -14.26 25.68
C GLU A 139 -3.92 -14.62 24.99
N LEU A 140 -3.08 -15.43 25.66
CA LEU A 140 -1.86 -15.97 25.06
C LEU A 140 -2.19 -16.93 23.91
N LEU A 141 -3.14 -17.84 24.09
CA LEU A 141 -3.60 -18.76 23.04
C LEU A 141 -4.15 -18.02 21.82
N LEU A 142 -4.87 -16.90 22.03
CA LEU A 142 -5.38 -16.06 20.96
C LEU A 142 -4.24 -15.37 20.18
N ILE A 143 -3.22 -14.86 20.88
CA ILE A 143 -2.04 -14.24 20.28
C ILE A 143 -1.26 -15.27 19.45
N ASP A 144 -1.07 -16.48 19.98
CA ASP A 144 -0.36 -17.56 19.28
C ASP A 144 -1.12 -18.03 18.04
N ALA A 145 -2.45 -18.18 18.13
CA ALA A 145 -3.29 -18.53 16.99
C ALA A 145 -3.24 -17.47 15.89
N ALA A 146 -3.19 -16.18 16.26
CA ALA A 146 -3.05 -15.07 15.32
C ALA A 146 -1.67 -15.02 14.64
N ALA A 147 -0.63 -15.48 15.33
CA ALA A 147 0.73 -15.60 14.78
C ALA A 147 0.89 -16.79 13.83
N VAL A 148 0.29 -17.95 14.15
CA VAL A 148 0.41 -19.19 13.35
C VAL A 148 -0.36 -19.13 12.04
N ARG A 149 -1.59 -18.55 12.01
CA ARG A 149 -2.39 -18.39 10.77
C ARG A 149 -1.68 -17.57 9.68
N ARG A 150 -0.64 -16.79 10.03
CA ARG A 150 0.12 -15.96 9.08
C ARG A 150 1.32 -16.68 8.46
N ARG A 151 1.87 -17.71 9.12
CA ARG A 151 2.95 -18.55 8.53
C ARG A 151 2.43 -19.46 7.43
N ALA A 152 1.12 -19.75 7.41
CA ALA A 152 0.50 -20.67 6.46
C ALA A 152 0.10 -20.05 5.11
N ARG A 153 0.45 -18.79 4.83
CA ARG A 153 0.26 -18.23 3.48
C ARG A 153 1.45 -18.70 2.62
N PRO A 154 1.23 -19.54 1.59
CA PRO A 154 2.33 -20.05 0.79
C PRO A 154 3.05 -18.89 0.13
N ALA A 155 4.38 -18.92 0.21
CA ALA A 155 5.22 -18.17 -0.71
C ALA A 155 4.78 -18.55 -2.12
N LEU A 156 4.51 -17.55 -2.96
CA LEU A 156 4.36 -17.77 -4.39
C LEU A 156 5.69 -18.38 -4.87
N ASP A 157 5.69 -19.69 -5.08
CA ASP A 157 6.77 -20.44 -5.69
C ASP A 157 7.07 -19.86 -7.09
N GLY A 158 8.18 -19.13 -7.18
CA GLY A 158 8.95 -19.01 -8.41
C GLY A 158 10.12 -19.97 -8.33
N PRO A 159 10.40 -20.79 -9.36
CA PRO A 159 11.46 -21.78 -9.28
C PRO A 159 12.84 -21.13 -9.12
N PRO A 160 13.81 -21.84 -8.51
CA PRO A 160 15.14 -21.30 -8.24
C PRO A 160 15.87 -21.04 -9.56
N VAL A 161 16.15 -19.77 -9.85
CA VAL A 161 17.09 -19.39 -10.92
C VAL A 161 18.49 -19.83 -10.49
N LEU A 162 18.93 -20.94 -11.07
CA LEU A 162 20.31 -21.43 -10.97
C LEU A 162 21.26 -20.33 -11.44
N ARG A 163 22.04 -19.75 -10.52
CA ARG A 163 23.22 -18.96 -10.84
C ARG A 163 24.30 -19.91 -11.38
N GLY A 164 24.60 -19.80 -12.67
CA GLY A 164 25.61 -20.61 -13.34
C GLY A 164 26.27 -19.91 -14.52
N GLN A 165 27.29 -19.11 -14.19
CA GLN A 165 28.52 -18.86 -14.98
C GLN A 165 28.49 -18.00 -16.27
N PRO A 166 29.63 -17.32 -16.56
CA PRO A 166 29.73 -16.26 -17.56
C PRO A 166 30.04 -16.83 -18.95
N ARG A 167 29.29 -16.42 -19.97
CA ARG A 167 29.67 -16.65 -21.37
C ARG A 167 30.69 -15.60 -21.80
N ARG A 168 31.93 -16.05 -22.00
CA ARG A 168 32.96 -15.32 -22.76
C ARG A 168 32.49 -15.16 -24.21
N SER A 169 32.57 -13.94 -24.72
CA SER A 169 32.45 -13.62 -26.14
C SER A 169 33.62 -14.21 -26.93
N PRO A 170 33.41 -14.82 -28.10
CA PRO A 170 34.49 -15.01 -29.07
C PRO A 170 34.61 -13.77 -29.98
N GLN A 171 35.83 -13.25 -30.08
CA GLN A 171 36.24 -12.27 -31.11
C GLN A 171 36.55 -12.97 -32.45
N PRO A 172 36.54 -12.23 -33.57
CA PRO A 172 36.69 -12.76 -34.92
C PRO A 172 38.17 -12.85 -35.35
N GLY A 173 38.49 -13.88 -36.14
CA GLY A 173 39.74 -13.98 -36.88
C GLY A 173 40.69 -15.04 -36.35
N ASP A 174 40.75 -16.18 -37.04
CA ASP A 174 42.01 -16.72 -37.54
C ASP A 174 41.75 -17.74 -38.66
N VAL A 175 42.52 -17.53 -39.72
CA VAL A 175 42.58 -18.28 -40.99
C VAL A 175 43.63 -19.38 -40.83
N LEU A 176 43.39 -20.61 -41.33
CA LEU A 176 44.40 -21.51 -41.95
C LEU A 176 43.70 -22.81 -42.41
N VAL A 177 43.47 -22.98 -43.72
CA VAL A 177 44.21 -23.82 -44.68
C VAL A 177 44.32 -25.30 -44.28
N ALA A 178 43.68 -26.17 -45.06
CA ALA A 178 44.05 -27.57 -45.18
C ALA A 178 44.24 -27.90 -46.67
N GLY A 179 45.51 -28.07 -47.05
CA GLY A 179 45.93 -28.69 -48.31
C GLY A 179 45.93 -30.21 -48.17
N GLY A 180 45.89 -30.88 -49.32
CA GLY A 180 45.63 -32.31 -49.45
C GLY A 180 46.77 -33.26 -49.08
N ALA A 181 46.40 -34.53 -49.10
CA ALA A 181 47.15 -35.66 -49.64
C ALA A 181 46.12 -36.71 -50.09
#